data_AF-A0A8I2FZZ6-F1
#
_entry.id   AF-A0A8I2FZZ6-F1
#
_cell.length_a   1.000
_cell.length_b   1.000
_cell.length_c   1.000
_cell.angle_alpha   90.00
_cell.angle_beta   90.00
_cell.angle_gamma   90.00
#
_symmetry.space_group_name_H-M   'P 1'
#
loop_
_entity.id
_entity.type
_entity.pdbx_description
1 polymer ?
#
loop_
_entity_poly.entity_id
_entity_poly.type
_entity_poly.pdbx_seq_one_letter_code
_entity_poly.pdbx_strand_id
1 'polypeptide(L)'
;TIAGQEPDGAEIVASMKQANIVGPGLIEWFETCYCDTPLKHERETVYDFYLGDIKTELVDEMEEIAGDSFWDYLSSVNLRTSE
;
A
#
# COMPACT_ATOMS: atom_id res chain seq x y z
N THR A 1 -15.40 4.86 -2.31
CA THR A 1 -14.16 4.72 -1.53
C THR A 1 -13.32 3.61 -2.15
N ILE A 2 -12.00 3.58 -1.95
CA ILE A 2 -11.14 2.49 -2.51
C ILE A 2 -11.62 1.12 -2.06
N ALA A 3 -12.04 0.99 -0.79
CA ALA A 3 -12.62 -0.24 -0.22
C ALA A 3 -13.82 -0.84 -0.98
N GLY A 4 -14.56 -0.03 -1.74
CA GLY A 4 -15.73 -0.48 -2.49
C GLY A 4 -15.44 -0.76 -3.97
N GLN A 5 -14.18 -0.69 -4.40
CA GLN A 5 -13.77 -1.03 -5.75
C GLN A 5 -13.55 -2.55 -5.83
N GLU A 6 -14.19 -3.20 -6.79
CA GLU A 6 -13.95 -4.60 -7.10
C GLU A 6 -12.89 -4.71 -8.21
N PRO A 7 -12.06 -5.77 -8.20
CA PRO A 7 -12.07 -6.90 -7.26
C PRO A 7 -11.24 -6.69 -5.99
N ASP A 8 -10.29 -5.75 -5.98
CA ASP A 8 -9.17 -5.75 -5.01
C ASP A 8 -9.24 -4.65 -3.94
N GLY A 9 -10.33 -3.90 -3.87
CA GLY A 9 -10.40 -2.68 -3.05
C GLY A 9 -10.23 -2.92 -1.55
N ALA A 10 -10.66 -4.08 -1.04
CA ALA A 10 -10.53 -4.45 0.37
C ALA A 10 -9.08 -4.84 0.71
N GLU A 11 -8.47 -5.60 -0.17
CA GLU A 11 -7.09 -6.08 -0.13
C GLU A 11 -6.14 -4.88 -0.13
N ILE A 12 -6.35 -3.93 -1.05
CA ILE A 12 -5.56 -2.70 -1.13
C ILE A 12 -5.66 -1.89 0.17
N VAL A 13 -6.85 -1.74 0.74
CA VAL A 13 -7.00 -1.03 2.03
C VAL A 13 -6.27 -1.77 3.15
N ALA A 14 -6.23 -3.09 3.13
CA ALA A 14 -5.45 -3.87 4.09
C ALA A 14 -3.94 -3.64 3.92
N SER A 15 -3.44 -3.58 2.69
CA SER A 15 -2.03 -3.26 2.38
C SER A 15 -1.67 -1.84 2.85
N MET A 16 -2.52 -0.85 2.55
CA MET A 16 -2.26 0.55 2.93
C MET A 16 -2.26 0.77 4.45
N LYS A 17 -3.01 -0.05 5.21
CA LYS A 17 -3.00 -0.03 6.68
C LYS A 17 -1.72 -0.60 7.29
N GLN A 18 -1.04 -1.47 6.56
CA GLN A 18 0.22 -2.08 6.97
C GLN A 18 1.44 -1.27 6.51
N ALA A 19 1.24 -0.33 5.59
CA ALA A 19 2.32 0.46 5.03
C ALA A 19 2.83 1.55 5.97
N ASN A 20 4.15 1.71 6.00
CA ASN A 20 4.84 2.77 6.72
C ASN A 20 5.59 3.66 5.75
N ILE A 21 5.60 4.96 6.04
CA ILE A 21 6.42 5.97 5.38
C ILE A 21 7.82 5.87 5.95
N VAL A 22 8.76 5.42 5.11
CA VAL A 22 10.16 5.20 5.48
C VAL A 22 11.08 6.31 4.98
N GLY A 23 10.54 7.23 4.17
CA GLY A 23 11.26 8.37 3.63
C GLY A 23 10.38 9.28 2.77
N PRO A 24 10.92 10.40 2.25
CA PRO A 24 10.15 11.32 1.43
C PRO A 24 9.58 10.65 0.17
N GLY A 25 8.25 10.48 0.14
CA GLY A 25 7.56 9.84 -0.98
C GLY A 25 7.78 8.33 -1.12
N LEU A 26 8.32 7.68 -0.08
CA LEU A 26 8.59 6.25 -0.07
C LEU A 26 7.76 5.58 1.04
N ILE A 27 7.00 4.56 0.65
CA ILE A 27 6.26 3.69 1.56
C ILE A 27 6.73 2.25 1.40
N GLU A 28 6.71 1.50 2.48
CA GLU A 28 7.08 0.08 2.50
C GLU A 28 6.03 -0.71 3.31
N TRP A 29 5.72 -1.92 2.86
CA TRP A 29 4.83 -2.86 3.54
C TRP A 29 5.19 -4.29 3.14
N PHE A 30 4.74 -5.26 3.94
CA PHE A 30 4.78 -6.67 3.58
C PHE A 30 3.45 -7.12 3.00
N GLU A 31 3.51 -7.98 1.98
CA GLU A 31 2.34 -8.56 1.35
C GLU A 31 2.57 -10.05 1.10
N THR A 32 1.55 -10.87 1.42
CA THR A 32 1.58 -12.30 1.06
C THR A 32 0.80 -12.48 -0.23
N CYS A 33 1.52 -12.71 -1.34
CA CYS A 33 0.93 -12.92 -2.66
C CYS A 33 1.29 -14.31 -3.19
N TYR A 34 0.30 -15.03 -3.70
CA TYR A 34 0.47 -16.37 -4.28
C TYR A 34 0.43 -16.37 -5.82
N CYS A 35 0.52 -15.20 -6.45
CA CYS A 35 0.51 -15.06 -7.90
C CYS A 35 1.90 -15.36 -8.52
N ASP A 36 1.92 -15.85 -9.76
CA ASP A 36 3.16 -16.09 -10.52
C ASP A 36 4.03 -14.83 -10.66
N THR A 37 3.39 -13.67 -10.73
CA THR A 37 4.04 -12.35 -10.68
C THR A 37 3.50 -11.62 -9.46
N PRO A 38 4.35 -11.25 -8.48
CA PRO A 38 3.91 -10.56 -7.28
C PRO A 38 3.12 -9.28 -7.60
N LEU A 39 2.00 -9.10 -6.91
CA LEU A 39 1.13 -7.91 -7.00
C LEU A 39 0.54 -7.63 -8.38
N LYS A 40 0.51 -8.61 -9.30
CA LYS A 40 0.13 -8.36 -10.70
C LYS A 40 -1.25 -7.70 -10.82
N HIS A 41 -2.26 -8.23 -10.13
CA HIS A 41 -3.62 -7.72 -10.25
C HIS A 41 -3.73 -6.32 -9.63
N GLU A 42 -3.19 -6.14 -8.44
CA GLU A 42 -3.23 -4.90 -7.68
C GLU A 42 -2.48 -3.79 -8.41
N ARG A 43 -1.38 -4.11 -9.09
CA ARG A 43 -0.66 -3.16 -9.96
C ARG A 43 -1.49 -2.72 -11.16
N GLU A 44 -2.11 -3.67 -11.87
CA GLU A 44 -2.93 -3.38 -13.05
C GLU A 44 -4.19 -2.57 -12.72
N THR A 45 -4.76 -2.73 -11.52
CA THR A 45 -6.03 -2.09 -11.15
C THR A 45 -5.85 -0.81 -10.35
N VAL A 46 -4.87 -0.73 -9.44
CA VAL A 46 -4.74 0.39 -8.50
C VAL A 46 -3.33 0.90 -8.34
N TYR A 47 -2.35 0.06 -8.01
CA TYR A 47 -1.05 0.56 -7.57
C TYR A 47 -0.31 1.36 -8.64
N ASP A 48 -0.33 0.96 -9.91
CA ASP A 48 0.37 1.73 -10.97
C ASP A 48 -0.32 3.08 -11.27
N PHE A 49 -1.54 3.32 -10.79
CA PHE A 49 -2.19 4.64 -10.89
C PHE A 49 -1.71 5.64 -9.82
N TYR A 50 -1.22 5.15 -8.68
CA TYR A 50 -0.88 5.99 -7.52
C TYR A 50 0.60 5.91 -7.10
N LEU A 51 1.29 4.82 -7.44
CA LEU A 51 2.68 4.54 -7.08
C LEU A 51 3.54 4.46 -8.36
N GLY A 52 4.70 5.11 -8.33
CA GLY A 52 5.56 5.22 -9.52
C GLY A 52 6.66 4.16 -9.64
N ASP A 53 7.29 3.76 -8.54
CA ASP A 53 8.43 2.83 -8.52
C ASP A 53 8.18 1.74 -7.47
N ILE A 54 7.40 0.71 -7.86
CA ILE A 54 7.11 -0.44 -6.99
C ILE A 54 8.21 -1.48 -7.20
N LYS A 55 8.90 -1.83 -6.11
CA LYS A 55 9.88 -2.92 -6.04
C LYS A 55 9.37 -3.98 -5.10
N THR A 56 9.62 -5.23 -5.45
CA THR A 56 9.28 -6.39 -4.62
C THR A 56 10.54 -7.19 -4.34
N GLU A 57 10.70 -7.60 -3.09
CA GLU A 57 11.76 -8.49 -2.63
C GLU A 57 11.11 -9.63 -1.85
N LEU A 58 11.58 -10.85 -2.05
CA LEU A 58 11.14 -12.00 -1.27
C LEU A 58 11.82 -11.93 0.10
N VAL A 59 11.02 -11.98 1.17
CA VAL A 59 11.52 -12.10 2.54
C VAL A 59 11.03 -13.40 3.16
N ASP A 60 11.85 -13.98 4.03
CA ASP A 60 11.50 -15.22 4.74
C ASP A 60 10.65 -14.94 5.99
N GLU A 61 10.81 -13.75 6.59
CA GLU A 61 10.10 -13.34 7.82
C GLU A 61 9.62 -11.88 7.69
N MET A 62 8.44 -11.60 8.23
CA MET A 62 7.88 -10.24 8.31
C MET A 62 8.41 -9.58 9.59
N GLU A 63 9.31 -8.60 9.45
CA GLU A 63 9.81 -7.80 10.56
C GLU A 63 9.00 -6.51 10.75
N GLU A 64 9.32 -5.73 11.78
CA GLU A 64 8.73 -4.40 11.94
C GLU A 64 9.42 -3.41 10.98
N ILE A 65 8.63 -2.74 10.14
CA ILE A 65 9.12 -1.68 9.27
C ILE A 65 9.16 -0.38 10.08
N ALA A 66 10.34 0.19 10.31
CA ALA A 66 10.46 1.47 11.00
C ALA A 66 9.91 2.62 10.13
N GLY A 67 9.06 3.48 10.69
CA GLY A 67 8.54 4.64 9.98
C GLY A 67 7.22 5.14 10.56
N ASP A 68 6.63 6.13 9.89
CA ASP A 68 5.32 6.67 10.25
C ASP A 68 4.19 5.91 9.54
N SER A 69 3.06 5.69 10.20
CA SER A 69 1.88 5.04 9.60
C SER A 69 1.40 5.78 8.35
N PHE A 70 1.41 5.11 7.21
CA PHE A 70 0.90 5.68 5.96
C PHE A 70 -0.62 5.91 6.02
N TRP A 71 -1.33 5.02 6.71
CA TRP A 71 -2.78 5.14 6.88
C TRP A 71 -3.18 6.39 7.69
N ASP A 72 -2.42 6.71 8.73
CA ASP A 72 -2.65 7.91 9.53
C ASP A 72 -2.33 9.16 8.72
N TYR A 73 -1.27 9.13 7.90
CA TYR A 73 -0.97 10.19 6.95
C TYR A 73 -2.15 10.44 5.99
N LEU A 74 -2.65 9.40 5.31
CA LEU A 74 -3.79 9.49 4.39
C LEU A 74 -5.02 10.05 5.09
N SER A 75 -5.30 9.58 6.31
CA SER A 75 -6.43 10.05 7.12
C SER A 75 -6.29 11.53 7.49
N SER A 76 -5.07 11.99 7.78
CA SER A 76 -4.78 13.39 8.09
C SER A 76 -4.85 14.31 6.88
N VAL A 77 -4.54 13.81 5.69
CA VAL A 77 -4.66 14.57 4.42
C VAL A 77 -6.13 14.76 4.06
N ASN A 78 -6.95 13.72 4.23
CA ASN A 78 -8.37 13.77 3.94
C ASN A 78 -9.12 14.81 4.80
N LEU A 79 -8.64 15.03 6.03
CA LEU A 79 -9.14 16.08 6.93
C LEU A 79 -8.76 17.49 6.47
N ARG A 80 -7.59 17.67 5.83
CA ARG A 80 -7.09 18.98 5.35
C ARG A 80 -7.69 19.41 4.01
N THR A 81 -8.18 18.46 3.21
CA THR A 81 -8.86 18.74 1.93
C THR A 81 -10.37 18.98 2.09
N SER A 82 -10.88 18.92 3.31
CA SER A 82 -12.30 19.17 3.64
C SER A 82 -12.55 20.59 4.19
N GLU A 83 -11.52 21.45 4.23
CA GLU A 83 -11.56 22.88 4.57
C GLU A 83 -11.45 23.75 3.31
#